data_AF-A0A2G5VFD4-F1
#
_entry.id   AF-A0A2G5VFD4-F1
#
_cell.length_a   1.000
_cell.length_b   1.000
_cell.length_c   1.000
_cell.angle_alpha   90.00
_cell.angle_beta   90.00
_cell.angle_gamma   90.00
#
_symmetry.space_group_name_H-M   'P 1'
#
loop_
_entity.id
_entity.type
_entity.pdbx_description
1 polymer ?
#
loop_
_entity_poly.entity_id
_entity_poly.type
_entity_poly.pdbx_seq_one_letter_code
_entity_poly.pdbx_strand_id
1 'polypeptide(L)'
;MKNFAGSVGEQEKKHPYGKGSSAARTYGGGMKNSASAFTRSGDQFDKLFAACSAFKDHINSAILAKLISFKDIECKDVDQQMTQLKKAQKDYANKKGKKNPDPVMVEAAETSLKKLLEEAKGTLTKFNKVGCELLTQLSTDMKTGFDAYCEAGTSA
;
A
#
# COMPACT_ATOMS: atom_id res chain seq x y z
N MET A 1 1.29 17.60 -10.79
CA MET A 1 1.98 17.43 -9.49
C MET A 1 1.92 18.77 -8.76
N LYS A 2 1.21 18.88 -7.64
CA LYS A 2 1.14 20.12 -6.85
C LYS A 2 2.37 20.21 -5.93
N ASN A 3 2.96 21.40 -5.85
CA ASN A 3 4.23 21.73 -5.19
C ASN A 3 4.34 21.17 -3.76
N PHE A 4 5.36 20.32 -3.53
CA PHE A 4 5.71 19.69 -2.25
C PHE A 4 6.16 20.72 -1.19
N ALA A 5 6.59 21.92 -1.61
CA ALA A 5 7.08 22.98 -0.72
C ALA A 5 5.95 23.79 -0.04
N GLY A 6 4.70 23.70 -0.50
CA GLY A 6 3.57 24.48 0.05
C GLY A 6 2.90 23.88 1.28
N SER A 7 3.21 22.62 1.64
CA SER A 7 2.47 21.89 2.68
C SER A 7 3.18 21.77 4.03
N VAL A 8 4.43 22.21 4.15
CA VAL A 8 5.27 21.88 5.32
C VAL A 8 4.76 22.58 6.60
N GLY A 9 4.31 23.83 6.52
CA GLY A 9 3.71 24.53 7.67
C GLY A 9 2.18 24.39 7.83
N GLU A 10 1.48 23.91 6.80
CA GLU A 10 0.01 23.77 6.85
C GLU A 10 -0.42 22.47 7.52
N GLN A 11 0.41 21.42 7.43
CA GLN A 11 0.19 20.16 8.15
C GLN A 11 0.48 20.29 9.65
N GLU A 12 1.52 21.03 10.06
CA GLU A 12 1.79 21.33 11.47
C GLU A 12 0.60 21.99 12.16
N LYS A 13 -0.01 23.00 11.53
CA LYS A 13 -1.19 23.70 12.08
C LYS A 13 -2.44 22.81 12.17
N LYS A 14 -2.50 21.70 11.42
CA LYS A 14 -3.63 20.76 11.42
C LYS A 14 -3.40 19.58 12.35
N HIS A 15 -2.16 19.16 12.57
CA HIS A 15 -1.81 18.02 13.41
C HIS A 15 -2.03 18.32 14.90
N PRO A 16 -2.64 17.40 15.69
CA PRO A 16 -2.88 17.62 17.12
C PRO A 16 -1.64 18.03 17.91
N TYR A 17 -0.50 17.37 17.68
CA TYR A 17 0.77 17.74 18.32
C TYR A 17 1.34 19.08 17.83
N GLY A 18 1.25 19.41 16.53
CA GLY A 18 1.68 20.73 16.05
C GLY A 18 0.84 21.89 16.63
N LYS A 19 -0.48 21.67 16.81
CA LYS A 19 -1.35 22.60 17.55
C LYS A 19 -0.95 22.71 19.02
N GLY A 20 -0.66 21.58 19.67
CA GLY A 20 -0.20 21.53 21.06
C GLY A 20 1.10 22.31 21.28
N SER A 21 2.08 22.12 20.38
CA SER A 21 3.35 22.87 20.40
C SER A 21 3.12 24.38 20.28
N SER A 22 2.35 24.80 19.26
CA SER A 22 2.03 26.22 19.05
C SER A 22 1.33 26.84 20.25
N ALA A 23 0.39 26.12 20.88
CA ALA A 23 -0.30 26.57 22.08
C ALA A 23 0.66 26.69 23.27
N ALA A 24 1.47 25.67 23.52
CA ALA A 24 2.43 25.66 24.63
C ALA A 24 3.42 26.84 24.54
N ARG A 25 3.98 27.10 23.35
CA ARG A 25 4.86 28.26 23.14
C ARG A 25 4.15 29.60 23.33
N THR A 26 2.91 29.71 22.90
CA THR A 26 2.09 30.93 23.07
C THR A 26 1.83 31.22 24.55
N TYR A 27 1.46 30.20 25.34
CA TYR A 27 1.25 30.35 26.79
C TYR A 27 2.56 30.59 27.55
N GLY A 28 3.66 29.95 27.13
CA GLY A 28 4.98 30.17 27.72
C GLY A 28 5.50 31.60 27.56
N GLY A 29 5.23 32.25 26.42
CA GLY A 29 5.57 33.66 26.20
C GLY A 29 4.78 34.64 27.08
N GLY A 30 3.61 34.24 27.59
CA GLY A 30 2.73 35.06 28.43
C GLY A 30 2.88 34.86 29.94
N MET A 31 3.48 33.75 30.40
CA MET A 31 3.56 33.40 31.83
C MET A 31 5.00 33.34 32.35
N LYS A 32 5.47 34.40 33.02
CA LYS A 32 6.87 34.54 33.50
C LYS A 32 7.37 33.40 34.41
N ASN A 33 6.52 32.83 35.26
CA ASN A 33 6.92 31.81 36.25
C ASN A 33 6.77 30.37 35.77
N SER A 34 6.06 30.13 34.66
CA SER A 34 5.80 28.79 34.11
C SER A 34 6.29 28.64 32.67
N ALA A 35 6.90 29.68 32.10
CA ALA A 35 7.43 29.73 30.74
C ALA A 35 8.31 28.52 30.41
N SER A 36 9.20 28.12 31.31
CA SER A 36 10.12 26.99 31.10
C SER A 36 9.39 25.65 30.96
N ALA A 37 8.34 25.41 31.74
CA ALA A 37 7.53 24.20 31.65
C ALA A 37 6.75 24.15 30.33
N PHE A 38 6.16 25.28 29.93
CA PHE A 38 5.44 25.40 28.67
C PHE A 38 6.35 25.27 27.45
N THR A 39 7.55 25.86 27.47
CA THR A 39 8.56 25.67 26.41
C THR A 39 8.96 24.21 26.30
N ARG A 40 9.24 23.54 27.44
CA ARG A 40 9.56 22.12 27.45
C ARG A 40 8.43 21.29 26.83
N SER A 41 7.18 21.51 27.24
CA SER A 41 6.03 20.82 26.64
C SER A 41 5.89 21.07 25.14
N GLY A 42 6.17 22.30 24.67
CA GLY A 42 6.19 22.63 23.25
C GLY A 42 7.20 21.80 22.47
N ASP A 43 8.41 21.64 23.01
CA ASP A 43 9.45 20.83 22.39
C ASP A 43 9.11 19.33 22.40
N GLN A 44 8.44 18.81 23.43
CA GLN A 44 7.94 17.43 23.43
C GLN A 44 6.88 17.22 22.33
N PHE A 45 5.98 18.17 22.15
CA PHE A 45 4.98 18.11 21.09
C PHE A 45 5.60 18.16 19.68
N ASP A 46 6.63 18.98 19.45
CA ASP A 46 7.35 19.00 18.18
C ASP A 46 8.03 17.65 17.87
N LYS A 47 8.66 17.03 18.88
CA LYS A 47 9.26 15.71 18.73
C LYS A 47 8.23 14.63 18.39
N LEU A 48 7.09 14.62 19.08
CA LEU A 48 5.99 13.69 18.79
C LEU A 48 5.40 13.92 17.39
N PHE A 49 5.26 15.19 16.97
CA PHE A 49 4.83 15.52 15.62
C PHE A 49 5.80 15.00 14.55
N ALA A 50 7.10 15.18 14.76
CA ALA A 50 8.14 14.68 13.86
C ALA A 50 8.11 13.15 13.78
N ALA A 51 7.95 12.46 14.92
CA ALA A 51 7.81 11.00 14.98
C ALA A 51 6.58 10.50 14.20
N CYS A 52 5.41 11.11 14.39
CA CYS A 52 4.20 10.78 13.63
C CYS A 52 4.37 11.02 12.13
N SER A 53 5.03 12.11 11.76
CA SER A 53 5.27 12.47 10.35
C SER A 53 6.20 11.46 9.67
N ALA A 54 7.30 11.10 10.33
CA ALA A 54 8.23 10.07 9.85
C ALA A 54 7.54 8.70 9.72
N PHE A 55 6.72 8.31 10.70
CA PHE A 55 6.00 7.04 10.63
C PHE A 55 4.98 7.00 9.49
N LYS A 56 4.24 8.10 9.28
CA LYS A 56 3.34 8.24 8.13
C LYS A 56 4.10 8.12 6.79
N ASP A 57 5.25 8.76 6.67
CA ASP A 57 6.07 8.70 5.46
C ASP A 57 6.64 7.30 5.22
N HIS A 58 6.98 6.57 6.30
CA HIS A 58 7.34 5.16 6.23
C HIS A 58 6.17 4.30 5.73
N ILE A 59 4.96 4.47 6.27
CA ILE A 59 3.77 3.76 5.77
C ILE A 59 3.54 4.03 4.28
N ASN A 60 3.65 5.29 3.85
CA ASN A 60 3.44 5.65 2.45
C ASN A 60 4.49 5.03 1.51
N SER A 61 5.76 5.08 1.90
CA SER A 61 6.88 4.69 1.03
C SER A 61 7.19 3.19 1.07
N ALA A 62 7.00 2.50 2.19
CA ALA A 62 7.33 1.09 2.34
C ALA A 62 6.10 0.17 2.23
N ILE A 63 4.98 0.56 2.84
CA ILE A 63 3.78 -0.31 2.94
C ILE A 63 2.87 -0.11 1.73
N LEU A 64 2.40 1.13 1.53
CA LEU A 64 1.46 1.45 0.45
C LEU A 64 2.08 1.25 -0.93
N ALA A 65 3.34 1.62 -1.12
CA ALA A 65 4.04 1.40 -2.39
C ALA A 65 4.07 -0.08 -2.80
N LYS A 66 4.35 -1.00 -1.86
CA LYS A 66 4.36 -2.45 -2.11
C LYS A 66 2.97 -3.00 -2.44
N LEU A 67 1.94 -2.55 -1.73
CA LEU A 67 0.55 -2.93 -2.00
C LEU A 67 0.11 -2.47 -3.40
N ILE A 68 0.45 -1.23 -3.78
CA ILE A 68 0.15 -0.70 -5.12
C ILE A 68 0.89 -1.51 -6.19
N SER A 69 2.18 -1.77 -6.01
CA SER A 69 2.97 -2.56 -6.96
C SER A 69 2.41 -3.97 -7.14
N PHE A 70 2.03 -4.65 -6.05
CA PHE A 70 1.44 -5.99 -6.13
C PHE A 70 0.10 -5.98 -6.88
N LYS A 71 -0.74 -4.98 -6.63
CA LYS A 71 -2.01 -4.80 -7.35
C LYS A 71 -1.76 -4.57 -8.85
N ASP A 72 -0.86 -3.66 -9.19
CA ASP A 72 -0.67 -3.21 -10.56
C ASP A 72 0.04 -4.25 -11.44
N ILE A 73 0.77 -5.18 -10.83
CA ILE A 73 1.49 -6.26 -11.50
C ILE A 73 0.73 -7.57 -11.32
N GLU A 74 0.75 -8.15 -10.12
CA GLU A 74 0.33 -9.53 -9.89
C GLU A 74 -1.19 -9.70 -10.02
N CYS A 75 -2.00 -8.79 -9.45
CA CYS A 75 -3.47 -8.86 -9.63
C CYS A 75 -3.86 -8.62 -11.10
N LYS A 76 -3.18 -7.69 -11.77
CA LYS A 76 -3.44 -7.37 -13.18
C LYS A 76 -3.11 -8.55 -14.11
N ASP A 77 -2.03 -9.28 -13.84
CA ASP A 77 -1.67 -10.48 -14.59
C ASP A 77 -2.73 -11.59 -14.43
N VAL A 78 -3.24 -11.80 -13.21
CA VAL A 78 -4.33 -12.73 -12.93
C VAL A 78 -5.61 -12.33 -13.70
N ASP A 79 -5.97 -11.05 -13.69
CA ASP A 79 -7.15 -10.54 -14.39
C ASP A 79 -7.05 -10.73 -15.91
N GLN A 80 -5.88 -10.48 -16.49
CA GLN A 80 -5.62 -10.70 -17.91
C GLN A 80 -5.75 -12.18 -18.27
N GLN A 81 -5.14 -13.06 -17.47
CA GLN A 81 -5.21 -14.50 -17.68
C GLN A 81 -6.65 -15.01 -17.59
N MET A 82 -7.42 -14.54 -16.60
CA MET A 82 -8.83 -14.91 -16.45
C MET A 82 -9.67 -14.45 -17.64
N THR A 83 -9.38 -13.27 -18.20
CA THR A 83 -10.06 -12.76 -19.39
C THR A 83 -9.81 -13.65 -20.61
N GLN A 84 -8.55 -14.06 -20.82
CA GLN A 84 -8.18 -14.97 -21.91
C GLN A 84 -8.83 -16.35 -21.76
N LEU A 85 -8.80 -16.92 -20.55
CA LEU A 85 -9.46 -18.19 -20.24
C LEU A 85 -10.96 -18.17 -20.52
N LYS A 86 -11.68 -17.12 -20.08
CA LYS A 86 -13.11 -16.98 -20.35
C LYS A 86 -13.41 -16.93 -21.84
N LYS A 87 -12.58 -16.22 -22.61
CA LYS A 87 -12.72 -16.14 -24.07
C LYS A 87 -12.50 -17.51 -24.73
N ALA A 88 -11.46 -18.24 -24.34
CA ALA A 88 -11.16 -19.56 -24.87
C ALA A 88 -12.21 -20.60 -24.48
N GLN A 89 -12.70 -20.56 -23.24
CA GLN A 89 -13.78 -21.43 -22.78
C GLN A 89 -15.07 -21.21 -23.59
N LYS A 90 -15.43 -19.94 -23.82
CA LYS A 90 -16.59 -19.58 -24.65
C LYS A 90 -16.41 -20.04 -26.10
N ASP A 91 -15.22 -19.87 -26.68
CA ASP A 91 -14.93 -20.33 -28.05
C ASP A 91 -15.05 -21.86 -28.20
N TYR A 92 -14.47 -22.62 -27.27
CA TYR A 92 -14.61 -24.08 -27.24
C TYR A 92 -16.07 -24.51 -27.12
N ALA A 93 -16.81 -23.93 -26.18
CA ALA A 93 -18.23 -24.23 -25.98
C ALA A 93 -19.07 -23.91 -27.24
N ASN A 94 -18.83 -22.76 -27.88
CA ASN A 94 -19.52 -22.35 -29.10
C ASN A 94 -19.24 -23.29 -30.27
N LYS A 95 -17.99 -23.75 -30.44
CA LYS A 95 -17.62 -24.67 -31.52
C LYS A 95 -18.20 -26.06 -31.30
N LYS A 96 -18.15 -26.56 -30.06
CA LYS A 96 -18.68 -27.87 -29.66
C LYS A 96 -20.21 -27.92 -29.72
N GLY A 97 -20.90 -26.83 -29.39
CA GLY A 97 -22.36 -26.75 -29.33
C GLY A 97 -23.06 -26.54 -30.68
N LYS A 98 -22.34 -26.52 -31.80
CA LYS A 98 -22.95 -26.40 -33.14
C LYS A 98 -23.74 -27.66 -33.50
N LYS A 99 -24.79 -27.50 -34.30
CA LYS A 99 -25.61 -28.62 -34.81
C LYS A 99 -24.77 -29.68 -35.53
N ASN A 100 -23.78 -29.24 -36.31
CA ASN A 100 -22.73 -30.08 -36.91
C ASN A 100 -21.36 -29.48 -36.53
N PRO A 101 -20.73 -29.92 -35.43
CA PRO A 101 -19.41 -29.46 -35.03
C PRO A 101 -18.36 -29.93 -36.03
N ASP A 102 -17.44 -29.05 -36.42
CA ASP A 102 -16.23 -29.43 -37.16
C ASP A 102 -15.22 -30.01 -36.15
N PRO A 103 -14.88 -31.31 -36.22
CA PRO A 103 -14.00 -31.96 -35.24
C PRO A 103 -12.62 -31.30 -35.15
N VAL A 104 -12.05 -30.86 -36.28
CA VAL A 104 -10.72 -30.25 -36.33
C VAL A 104 -10.73 -28.90 -35.61
N MET A 105 -11.78 -28.11 -35.82
CA MET A 105 -11.94 -26.81 -35.15
C MET A 105 -12.22 -26.95 -33.64
N VAL A 106 -12.95 -27.98 -33.23
CA VAL A 106 -13.21 -28.28 -31.82
C VAL A 106 -11.92 -28.71 -31.12
N GLU A 107 -11.14 -29.61 -31.73
CA GLU A 107 -9.87 -30.09 -31.17
C GLU A 107 -8.83 -28.96 -31.06
N ALA A 108 -8.74 -28.08 -32.06
CA ALA A 108 -7.90 -26.89 -32.00
C ALA A 108 -8.30 -25.95 -30.84
N ALA A 109 -9.60 -25.72 -30.64
CA ALA A 109 -10.09 -24.89 -29.55
C ALA A 109 -9.85 -25.53 -28.17
N GLU A 110 -10.02 -26.84 -28.05
CA GLU A 110 -9.71 -27.60 -26.84
C GLU A 110 -8.23 -27.50 -26.48
N THR A 111 -7.35 -27.65 -27.48
CA THR A 111 -5.90 -27.55 -27.31
C THR A 111 -5.49 -26.15 -26.84
N SER A 112 -6.06 -25.10 -27.44
CA SER A 112 -5.85 -23.73 -26.99
C SER A 112 -6.33 -23.50 -25.56
N LEU A 113 -7.49 -24.06 -25.18
CA LEU A 113 -8.03 -23.93 -23.82
C LEU A 113 -7.14 -24.65 -22.80
N LYS A 114 -6.68 -25.88 -23.09
CA LYS A 114 -5.75 -26.63 -22.24
C LYS A 114 -4.43 -25.88 -22.03
N LYS A 115 -3.88 -25.28 -23.10
CA LYS A 115 -2.67 -24.46 -23.00
C LYS A 115 -2.86 -23.27 -22.05
N LEU A 116 -3.94 -22.50 -22.22
CA LEU A 116 -4.24 -21.35 -21.36
C LEU A 116 -4.51 -21.75 -19.90
N LEU A 117 -5.05 -22.95 -19.66
CA LEU A 117 -5.24 -23.49 -18.31
C LEU A 117 -3.91 -23.78 -17.61
N GLU A 118 -2.93 -24.35 -18.32
CA GLU A 118 -1.60 -24.58 -17.75
C GLU A 118 -0.87 -23.25 -17.49
N GLU A 119 -0.95 -22.29 -18.41
CA GLU A 119 -0.41 -20.95 -18.20
C GLU A 119 -1.05 -20.28 -16.98
N ALA A 120 -2.37 -20.43 -16.80
CA ALA A 120 -3.08 -19.86 -15.66
C ALA A 120 -2.70 -20.49 -14.32
N LYS A 121 -2.43 -21.80 -14.29
CA LYS A 121 -1.87 -22.44 -13.09
C LYS A 121 -0.53 -21.80 -12.73
N GLY A 122 0.35 -21.60 -13.71
CA GLY A 122 1.63 -20.91 -13.51
C GLY A 122 1.46 -19.51 -12.92
N THR A 123 0.55 -18.71 -13.49
CA THR A 123 0.24 -17.36 -12.99
C THR A 123 -0.28 -17.38 -11.54
N LEU A 124 -1.18 -18.31 -11.20
CA LEU A 124 -1.70 -18.44 -9.83
C LEU A 124 -0.63 -18.92 -8.83
N THR A 125 0.24 -19.84 -9.24
CA THR A 125 1.37 -20.27 -8.42
C THR A 125 2.32 -19.10 -8.13
N LYS A 126 2.64 -18.29 -9.15
CA LYS A 126 3.43 -17.05 -8.98
C LYS A 126 2.73 -16.08 -8.04
N PHE A 127 1.45 -15.78 -8.28
CA PHE A 127 0.65 -14.88 -7.47
C PHE A 127 0.67 -15.27 -5.98
N ASN A 128 0.44 -16.55 -5.67
CA ASN A 128 0.46 -17.04 -4.30
C ASN A 128 1.84 -16.89 -3.66
N LYS A 129 2.91 -17.26 -4.38
CA LYS A 129 4.28 -17.14 -3.87
C LYS A 129 4.62 -15.68 -3.55
N VAL A 130 4.43 -14.78 -4.52
CA VAL A 130 4.73 -13.36 -4.37
C VAL A 130 3.82 -12.70 -3.32
N GLY A 131 2.56 -13.13 -3.22
CA GLY A 131 1.62 -12.65 -2.21
C GLY A 131 2.05 -13.01 -0.78
N CYS A 132 2.55 -14.24 -0.57
CA CYS A 132 3.12 -14.63 0.72
C CYS A 132 4.38 -13.82 1.06
N GLU A 133 5.30 -13.66 0.10
CA GLU A 133 6.51 -12.86 0.27
C GLU A 133 6.18 -11.41 0.60
N LEU A 134 5.17 -10.83 -0.05
CA LEU A 134 4.66 -9.50 0.24
C LEU A 134 4.18 -9.39 1.69
N LEU A 135 3.32 -10.31 2.16
CA LEU A 135 2.79 -10.27 3.52
C LEU A 135 3.91 -10.33 4.57
N THR A 136 4.92 -11.16 4.35
CA THR A 136 6.12 -11.21 5.21
C THR A 136 6.83 -9.87 5.24
N GLN A 137 7.09 -9.28 4.07
CA GLN A 137 7.76 -7.98 3.98
C GLN A 137 6.95 -6.84 4.62
N LEU A 138 5.63 -6.80 4.40
CA LEU A 138 4.76 -5.79 5.01
C LEU A 138 4.78 -5.89 6.54
N SER A 139 4.79 -7.11 7.08
CA SER A 139 4.88 -7.33 8.52
C SER A 139 6.20 -6.80 9.09
N THR A 140 7.33 -7.14 8.45
CA THR A 140 8.66 -6.67 8.85
C THR A 140 8.74 -5.14 8.80
N ASP A 141 8.36 -4.53 7.68
CA ASP A 141 8.46 -3.08 7.50
C ASP A 141 7.54 -2.34 8.47
N MET A 142 6.32 -2.85 8.69
CA MET A 142 5.38 -2.22 9.63
C MET A 142 5.96 -2.24 11.04
N LYS A 143 6.54 -3.36 11.45
CA LYS A 143 7.23 -3.47 12.73
C LYS A 143 8.40 -2.48 12.83
N THR A 144 9.27 -2.41 11.83
CA THR A 144 10.40 -1.47 11.83
C THR A 144 9.95 -0.02 11.97
N GLY A 145 8.92 0.39 11.21
CA GLY A 145 8.38 1.75 11.31
C GLY A 145 7.74 2.04 12.67
N PHE A 146 7.03 1.06 13.22
CA PHE A 146 6.36 1.20 14.52
C PHE A 146 7.36 1.22 15.69
N ASP A 147 8.38 0.38 15.66
CA ASP A 147 9.45 0.36 16.66
C ASP A 147 10.19 1.71 16.67
N ALA A 148 10.55 2.24 15.50
CA ALA A 148 11.16 3.57 15.37
C ALA A 148 10.26 4.70 15.89
N TYR A 149 8.95 4.62 15.63
CA TYR A 149 7.97 5.55 16.18
C TYR A 149 7.93 5.50 17.72
N CYS A 150 7.92 4.29 18.30
CA CYS A 150 7.92 4.10 19.74
C CYS A 150 9.20 4.63 20.40
N GLU A 151 10.36 4.37 19.81
CA GLU A 151 11.66 4.89 20.29
C GLU A 151 11.72 6.43 20.23
N ALA A 152 11.18 7.03 19.18
CA ALA A 152 11.08 8.48 19.07
C ALA A 152 10.11 9.07 20.12
N GLY A 153 9.03 8.35 20.47
CA GLY A 153 8.07 8.74 21.49
C GLY A 153 8.61 8.63 22.93
N THR A 154 9.43 7.62 23.23
CA THR A 154 10.03 7.46 24.57
C THR A 154 11.19 8.42 24.84
N SER A 155 11.80 8.98 23.79
CA SER A 155 12.84 10.02 23.86
C SER A 155 12.30 11.46 23.76
N ALA A 156 10.97 11.62 23.67
CA ALA A 156 10.28 12.90 23.57
C ALA A 156 10.11 13.64 24.91
#